data_AF-A0A098LHK7-F1
#
_entry.id   AF-A0A098LHK7-F1
#
_cell.length_a   1.000
_cell.length_b   1.000
_cell.length_c   1.000
_cell.angle_alpha   90.00
_cell.angle_beta   90.00
_cell.angle_gamma   90.00
#
_symmetry.space_group_name_H-M   'P 1'
#
loop_
_entity.id
_entity.type
_entity.pdbx_description
1 polymer ?
#
loop_
_entity_poly.entity_id
_entity_poly.type
_entity_poly.pdbx_seq_one_letter_code
_entity_poly.pdbx_strand_id
1 'polypeptide(L)'
;MFSLFESKKDKKFKKHLRNLVFLAKVDGKLNEVERDLIFKIGLKYGLKDYFIAELIEEVPDFDFRLPASDYERFDQIYDLVQLMVSDGVVDDHELDFCVDMAERLGFRKAVVGVLVRKISQGVSNGQNKELIRKEAEAFLTN
;
A
#
# COMPACT_ATOMS: atom_id res chain seq x y z
N MET A 1 -2.28 32.31 12.50
CA MET A 1 -3.17 31.20 12.09
C MET A 1 -2.72 30.78 10.70
N PHE A 2 -1.76 29.86 10.59
CA PHE A 2 -1.19 29.45 9.30
C PHE A 2 -2.06 28.36 8.69
N SER A 3 -2.86 28.73 7.69
CA SER A 3 -3.49 27.77 6.79
C SER A 3 -2.38 27.15 5.94
N LEU A 4 -1.89 25.99 6.38
CA LEU A 4 -0.85 25.22 5.72
C LEU A 4 -1.37 24.76 4.36
N PHE A 5 -0.66 25.14 3.31
CA PHE A 5 -0.90 24.74 1.94
C PHE A 5 -0.73 23.22 1.83
N GLU A 6 -1.81 22.47 1.95
CA GLU A 6 -1.79 21.02 1.74
C GLU A 6 -1.49 20.76 0.25
N SER A 7 -0.31 20.22 -0.04
CA SER A 7 0.11 19.99 -1.43
C SER A 7 -0.75 18.87 -2.05
N LYS A 8 -0.88 18.87 -3.38
CA LYS A 8 -1.55 17.75 -4.10
C LYS A 8 -0.95 16.39 -3.74
N LYS A 9 0.35 16.37 -3.42
CA LYS A 9 1.11 15.18 -3.00
C LYS A 9 0.63 14.68 -1.64
N ASP A 10 0.44 15.58 -0.67
CA ASP A 10 -0.03 15.25 0.68
C ASP A 10 -1.46 14.68 0.64
N LYS A 11 -2.33 15.24 -0.19
CA LYS A 11 -3.69 14.70 -0.40
C LYS A 11 -3.67 13.29 -0.97
N LYS A 12 -2.78 13.04 -1.95
CA LYS A 12 -2.61 11.70 -2.55
C LYS A 12 -2.15 10.69 -1.50
N PHE A 13 -1.16 11.03 -0.67
CA PHE A 13 -0.64 10.12 0.35
C PHE A 13 -1.62 9.87 1.48
N LYS A 14 -2.32 10.90 1.98
CA LYS A 14 -3.37 10.70 2.97
C LYS A 14 -4.47 9.79 2.45
N LYS A 15 -4.84 9.93 1.17
CA LYS A 15 -5.79 9.01 0.53
C LYS A 15 -5.25 7.57 0.48
N HIS A 16 -3.99 7.37 0.08
CA HIS A 16 -3.37 6.04 0.07
C HIS A 16 -3.31 5.41 1.46
N LEU A 17 -2.91 6.18 2.48
CA LEU A 17 -2.85 5.69 3.85
C LEU A 17 -4.24 5.33 4.38
N ARG A 18 -5.27 6.15 4.11
CA ARG A 18 -6.67 5.81 4.45
C ARG A 18 -7.13 4.52 3.79
N ASN A 19 -6.84 4.35 2.50
CA ASN A 19 -7.16 3.13 1.77
C ASN A 19 -6.46 1.91 2.40
N LEU A 20 -5.19 2.06 2.78
CA LEU A 20 -4.41 1.00 3.43
C LEU A 20 -5.01 0.61 4.78
N VAL A 21 -5.31 1.60 5.64
CA VAL A 21 -5.95 1.35 6.94
C VAL A 21 -7.32 0.73 6.78
N PHE A 22 -8.10 1.19 5.80
CA PHE A 22 -9.38 0.58 5.48
C PHE A 22 -9.21 -0.90 5.14
N LEU A 23 -8.35 -1.23 4.16
CA LEU A 23 -8.09 -2.60 3.72
C LEU A 23 -7.62 -3.48 4.88
N ALA A 24 -6.69 -2.98 5.68
CA ALA A 24 -6.18 -3.70 6.85
C ALA A 24 -7.23 -3.93 7.94
N LYS A 25 -8.33 -3.17 7.97
CA LYS A 25 -9.46 -3.36 8.89
C LYS A 25 -10.60 -4.23 8.33
N VAL A 26 -10.61 -4.60 7.04
CA VAL A 26 -11.74 -5.29 6.38
C VAL A 26 -12.11 -6.63 7.04
N ASP A 27 -11.14 -7.36 7.58
CA ASP A 27 -11.34 -8.63 8.31
C ASP A 27 -11.67 -8.43 9.80
N GLY A 28 -11.80 -7.17 10.23
CA GLY A 28 -12.31 -6.80 11.55
C GLY A 28 -11.28 -6.71 12.66
N LYS A 29 -9.99 -6.98 12.41
CA LYS A 29 -8.92 -6.79 13.40
C LYS A 29 -7.60 -6.44 12.74
N LEU A 30 -7.15 -5.21 12.97
CA LEU A 30 -5.78 -4.80 12.76
C LEU A 30 -4.92 -5.33 13.91
N ASN A 31 -3.96 -6.21 13.63
CA ASN A 31 -3.04 -6.72 14.65
C ASN A 31 -1.87 -5.74 14.92
N GLU A 32 -1.06 -5.99 15.95
CA GLU A 32 0.05 -5.11 16.33
C GLU A 32 1.10 -4.97 15.22
N VAL A 33 1.39 -6.04 14.48
CA VAL A 33 2.36 -6.04 13.37
C VAL A 33 1.86 -5.15 12.22
N GLU A 34 0.62 -5.32 11.81
CA GLU A 34 0.00 -4.52 10.74
C GLU A 34 -0.11 -3.04 11.15
N ARG A 35 -0.43 -2.79 12.43
CA ARG A 35 -0.47 -1.44 13.00
C ARG A 35 0.89 -0.76 12.92
N ASP A 36 1.94 -1.46 13.30
CA ASP A 36 3.32 -0.94 13.23
C ASP A 36 3.75 -0.68 11.78
N LEU A 37 3.36 -1.55 10.84
CA LEU A 37 3.65 -1.36 9.41
C LEU A 37 2.95 -0.13 8.84
N ILE A 38 1.66 0.05 9.14
CA ILE A 38 0.91 1.25 8.74
C ILE A 38 1.54 2.50 9.36
N PHE A 39 1.98 2.41 10.62
CA PHE A 39 2.63 3.52 11.31
C PHE A 39 3.94 3.91 10.62
N LYS A 40 4.80 2.93 10.32
CA LYS A 40 6.04 3.12 9.54
C LYS A 40 5.76 3.79 8.19
N ILE A 41 4.73 3.34 7.47
CA ILE A 41 4.35 3.91 6.17
C ILE A 41 3.92 5.38 6.31
N GLY A 42 3.12 5.71 7.32
CA GLY A 42 2.70 7.09 7.58
C GLY A 42 3.89 8.01 7.87
N LEU A 43 4.85 7.54 8.68
CA LEU A 43 6.08 8.28 8.98
C LEU A 43 6.95 8.49 7.73
N LYS A 44 7.08 7.48 6.86
CA LYS A 44 7.80 7.58 5.58
C LYS A 44 7.21 8.65 4.66
N TYR A 45 5.89 8.88 4.74
CA TYR A 45 5.23 9.97 4.02
C TYR A 45 5.38 11.35 4.68
N GLY A 46 6.07 11.45 5.81
CA GLY A 46 6.25 12.70 6.56
C GLY A 46 5.00 13.12 7.33
N LEU A 47 4.08 12.19 7.59
CA LEU A 47 2.93 12.45 8.44
C LEU A 47 3.35 12.43 9.91
N LYS A 48 2.61 13.19 10.73
CA LYS A 48 2.87 13.25 12.17
C LYS A 48 2.22 12.06 12.87
N ASP A 49 2.91 11.53 13.89
CA ASP A 49 2.49 10.39 14.72
C ASP A 49 1.03 10.46 15.15
N TYR A 50 0.59 11.61 15.68
CA TYR A 50 -0.79 11.79 16.15
C TYR A 50 -1.82 11.62 15.03
N PHE A 51 -1.49 12.07 13.81
CA PHE A 51 -2.40 12.00 12.67
C PHE A 51 -2.50 10.56 12.16
N ILE A 52 -1.39 9.82 12.21
CA ILE A 52 -1.38 8.40 11.83
C ILE A 52 -2.17 7.58 12.85
N ALA A 53 -1.95 7.84 14.14
CA ALA A 53 -2.71 7.21 15.22
C ALA A 53 -4.21 7.51 15.11
N GLU A 54 -4.59 8.76 14.87
CA GLU A 54 -5.98 9.16 14.64
C GLU A 54 -6.60 8.39 13.46
N LEU A 55 -5.88 8.29 12.34
CA LEU A 55 -6.34 7.58 11.15
C LEU A 55 -6.45 6.06 11.36
N ILE A 56 -5.58 5.47 12.20
CA ILE A 56 -5.66 4.07 12.62
C ILE A 56 -6.83 3.83 13.58
N GLU A 57 -7.15 4.78 14.47
CA GLU A 57 -8.27 4.66 15.41
C GLU A 57 -9.62 4.98 14.74
N GLU A 58 -9.61 5.78 13.67
CA GLU A 58 -10.81 6.16 12.91
C GLU A 58 -11.55 4.89 12.45
N VAL A 59 -12.78 4.71 12.95
CA VAL A 59 -13.68 3.66 12.48
C VAL A 59 -14.08 4.04 11.06
N PRO A 60 -13.84 3.19 10.05
CA PRO A 60 -14.06 3.59 8.68
C PRO A 60 -15.57 3.71 8.41
N ASP A 61 -16.08 4.93 8.50
CA ASP A 61 -17.34 5.35 7.85
C ASP A 61 -17.06 5.78 6.40
N PHE A 62 -15.95 5.28 5.85
CA PHE A 62 -15.42 5.67 4.55
C PHE A 62 -16.03 4.76 3.49
N ASP A 63 -16.63 5.37 2.45
CA ASP A 63 -17.08 4.71 1.22
C ASP A 63 -15.86 4.25 0.41
N PHE A 64 -15.07 3.33 0.99
CA PHE A 64 -13.96 2.70 0.29
C PHE A 64 -14.54 1.85 -0.82
N ARG A 65 -14.41 2.36 -2.03
CA ARG A 65 -14.65 1.58 -3.23
C ARG A 65 -13.34 0.92 -3.60
N LEU A 66 -13.37 -0.41 -3.64
CA LEU A 66 -12.30 -1.17 -4.28
C LEU A 66 -11.99 -0.52 -5.64
N PRO A 67 -10.71 -0.37 -6.00
CA PRO A 67 -10.37 0.29 -7.24
C PRO A 67 -11.00 -0.46 -8.40
N ALA A 68 -11.56 0.31 -9.34
CA ALA A 68 -12.43 -0.23 -10.37
C ALA A 68 -11.65 -0.91 -11.50
N SER A 69 -10.36 -0.60 -11.62
CA SER A 69 -9.48 -1.15 -12.66
C SER A 69 -8.26 -1.85 -12.07
N ASP A 70 -7.76 -2.85 -12.78
CA ASP A 70 -6.52 -3.54 -12.43
C ASP A 70 -5.33 -2.58 -12.42
N TYR A 71 -5.37 -1.53 -13.25
CA TYR A 71 -4.38 -0.46 -13.24
C TYR A 71 -4.33 0.27 -11.90
N GLU A 72 -5.47 0.68 -11.35
CA GLU A 72 -5.51 1.37 -10.05
C GLU A 72 -5.12 0.43 -8.89
N ARG A 73 -5.48 -0.86 -8.98
CA ARG A 73 -5.05 -1.87 -7.99
C ARG A 73 -3.54 -2.06 -8.05
N PHE A 74 -2.99 -2.17 -9.25
CA PHE A 74 -1.55 -2.27 -9.48
C PHE A 74 -0.82 -1.04 -8.94
N ASP A 75 -1.32 0.17 -9.22
CA ASP A 75 -0.73 1.40 -8.70
C ASP A 75 -0.69 1.43 -7.17
N GLN A 76 -1.73 0.94 -6.49
CA GLN A 76 -1.74 0.88 -5.03
C GLN A 76 -0.75 -0.12 -4.47
N ILE A 77 -0.67 -1.33 -5.03
CA ILE A 77 0.31 -2.33 -4.55
C ILE A 77 1.74 -1.93 -4.93
N TYR A 78 1.95 -1.31 -6.08
CA TYR A 78 3.25 -0.78 -6.48
C TYR A 78 3.73 0.30 -5.52
N ASP A 79 2.88 1.30 -5.23
CA ASP A 79 3.23 2.39 -4.33
C ASP A 79 3.51 1.85 -2.91
N LEU A 80 2.80 0.81 -2.45
CA LEU A 80 3.05 0.14 -1.18
C LEU A 80 4.40 -0.61 -1.16
N VAL A 81 4.66 -1.48 -2.13
CA VAL A 81 5.90 -2.26 -2.20
C VAL A 81 7.11 -1.34 -2.38
N GLN A 82 6.97 -0.26 -3.15
CA GLN A 82 8.03 0.73 -3.34
C GLN A 82 8.47 1.36 -2.01
N LEU A 83 7.53 1.64 -1.11
CA LEU A 83 7.83 2.16 0.22
C LEU A 83 8.52 1.15 1.13
N MET A 84 8.21 -0.14 0.99
CA MET A 84 8.86 -1.17 1.81
C MET A 84 10.30 -1.37 1.34
N VAL A 85 10.53 -1.41 0.03
CA VAL A 85 11.86 -1.60 -0.55
C VAL A 85 12.80 -0.43 -0.32
N SER A 86 12.30 0.80 -0.11
CA SER A 86 13.15 1.99 0.01
C SER A 86 14.11 1.99 1.21
N ASP A 87 13.89 1.14 2.22
CA ASP A 87 14.75 1.04 3.40
C ASP A 87 15.89 0.02 3.25
N GLY A 88 16.00 -0.62 2.09
CA GLY A 88 17.15 -1.46 1.73
C GLY A 88 17.07 -2.92 2.17
N VAL A 89 16.18 -3.26 3.12
CA VAL A 89 15.84 -4.65 3.46
C VAL A 89 14.35 -4.73 3.72
N VAL A 90 13.62 -5.41 2.83
CA VAL A 90 12.24 -5.83 3.11
C VAL A 90 12.32 -7.09 3.94
N ASP A 91 11.70 -7.09 5.11
CA ASP A 91 11.58 -8.32 5.91
C ASP A 91 10.39 -9.18 5.45
N ASP A 92 10.35 -10.43 5.88
CA ASP A 92 9.28 -11.36 5.47
C ASP A 92 7.89 -10.87 5.92
N HIS A 93 7.79 -10.15 7.04
CA HIS A 93 6.52 -9.61 7.55
C HIS A 93 5.99 -8.47 6.68
N GLU A 94 6.87 -7.59 6.18
CA GLU A 94 6.53 -6.52 5.25
C GLU A 94 6.06 -7.07 3.89
N LEU A 95 6.69 -8.14 3.42
CA LEU A 95 6.31 -8.81 2.18
C LEU A 95 4.96 -9.53 2.32
N ASP A 96 4.75 -10.24 3.43
CA ASP A 96 3.47 -10.90 3.75
C ASP A 96 2.34 -9.87 3.88
N PHE A 97 2.60 -8.74 4.52
CA PHE A 97 1.64 -7.63 4.57
C PHE A 97 1.28 -7.09 3.18
N CYS A 98 2.27 -6.91 2.29
CA CYS A 98 2.00 -6.51 0.91
C CYS A 98 1.14 -7.54 0.16
N VAL A 99 1.38 -8.83 0.40
CA VAL A 99 0.58 -9.91 -0.18
C VAL A 99 -0.87 -9.86 0.33
N ASP A 100 -1.07 -9.73 1.63
CA ASP A 100 -2.40 -9.65 2.24
C ASP A 100 -3.17 -8.42 1.73
N MET A 101 -2.52 -7.27 1.61
CA MET A 101 -3.13 -6.06 1.05
C MET A 101 -3.52 -6.25 -0.42
N ALA A 102 -2.68 -6.93 -1.21
CA ALA A 102 -2.98 -7.22 -2.60
C ALA A 102 -4.15 -8.22 -2.74
N GLU A 103 -4.25 -9.25 -1.89
CA GLU A 103 -5.42 -10.14 -1.87
C GLU A 103 -6.70 -9.35 -1.59
N ARG A 104 -6.67 -8.43 -0.62
CA ARG A 104 -7.82 -7.57 -0.25
C ARG A 104 -8.19 -6.57 -1.35
N LEU A 105 -7.23 -6.14 -2.17
CA LEU A 105 -7.48 -5.33 -3.37
C LEU A 105 -8.15 -6.12 -4.51
N GLY A 106 -8.26 -7.44 -4.38
CA GLY A 106 -8.91 -8.32 -5.34
C GLY A 106 -7.95 -9.11 -6.24
N PHE A 107 -6.65 -9.14 -5.93
CA PHE A 107 -5.72 -10.01 -6.65
C PHE A 107 -5.92 -11.48 -6.24
N ARG A 108 -5.83 -12.39 -7.21
CA ARG A 108 -6.00 -13.84 -6.95
C ARG A 108 -4.83 -14.35 -6.11
N LYS A 109 -5.13 -15.09 -5.04
CA LYS A 109 -4.16 -15.77 -4.16
C LYS A 109 -3.11 -16.61 -4.89
N ALA A 110 -3.49 -17.21 -6.03
CA ALA A 110 -2.58 -18.00 -6.85
C ALA A 110 -1.42 -17.20 -7.46
N VAL A 111 -1.60 -15.89 -7.69
CA VAL A 111 -0.63 -15.05 -8.43
C VAL A 111 -0.09 -13.88 -7.59
N VAL A 112 -0.77 -13.51 -6.50
CA VAL A 112 -0.46 -12.34 -5.68
C VAL A 112 0.96 -12.35 -5.10
N GLY A 113 1.44 -13.49 -4.61
CA GLY A 113 2.79 -13.59 -4.08
C GLY A 113 3.86 -13.39 -5.15
N VAL A 114 3.60 -13.87 -6.37
CA VAL A 114 4.50 -13.67 -7.51
C VAL A 114 4.49 -12.19 -7.93
N LEU A 115 3.32 -11.58 -7.98
CA LEU A 115 3.14 -10.16 -8.28
C LEU A 115 3.95 -9.27 -7.32
N VAL A 116 3.75 -9.44 -6.01
CA VAL A 116 4.44 -8.63 -4.98
C VAL A 116 5.96 -8.81 -5.07
N ARG A 117 6.45 -10.04 -5.22
CA ARG A 117 7.89 -10.32 -5.37
C ARG A 117 8.48 -9.69 -6.63
N LYS A 118 7.74 -9.71 -7.75
CA LYS A 118 8.18 -9.09 -9.01
C LYS A 118 8.27 -7.58 -8.89
N ILE A 119 7.26 -6.96 -8.28
CA ILE A 119 7.29 -5.51 -8.00
C ILE A 119 8.48 -5.20 -7.10
N SER A 120 8.67 -5.96 -6.01
CA SER A 120 9.77 -5.76 -5.06
C SER A 120 11.13 -5.83 -5.77
N GLN A 121 11.39 -6.90 -6.53
CA GLN A 121 12.61 -7.08 -7.32
C GLN A 121 12.81 -5.94 -8.33
N GLY A 122 11.75 -5.54 -9.03
CA GLY A 122 11.84 -4.48 -10.04
C GLY A 122 12.17 -3.13 -9.43
N VAL A 123 11.54 -2.80 -8.30
CA VAL A 123 11.87 -1.57 -7.55
C VAL A 123 13.30 -1.63 -7.02
N SER A 124 13.74 -2.74 -6.42
CA SER A 124 15.11 -2.90 -5.92
C SER A 124 16.15 -2.75 -7.03
N ASN A 125 15.83 -3.23 -8.23
CA ASN A 125 16.69 -3.14 -9.41
C ASN A 125 16.61 -1.77 -10.12
N GLY A 126 15.81 -0.83 -9.63
CA GLY A 126 15.62 0.48 -10.25
C GLY A 126 14.93 0.41 -11.63
N GLN A 127 14.15 -0.63 -11.88
CA GLN A 127 13.40 -0.77 -13.13
C GLN A 127 12.29 0.28 -13.24
N ASN A 128 11.90 0.59 -14.48
CA ASN A 128 10.82 1.53 -14.75
C ASN A 128 9.45 0.93 -14.35
N LYS A 129 8.60 1.73 -13.70
CA LYS A 129 7.24 1.34 -13.28
C LYS A 129 6.40 0.74 -14.41
N GLU A 130 6.46 1.30 -15.62
CA GLU A 130 5.73 0.78 -16.78
C GLU A 130 6.21 -0.59 -17.23
N LEU A 131 7.52 -0.86 -17.09
CA LEU A 131 8.07 -2.17 -17.39
C LEU A 131 7.57 -3.20 -16.37
N ILE A 132 7.68 -2.89 -15.08
CA ILE A 132 7.18 -3.74 -13.98
C ILE A 132 5.68 -4.02 -14.16
N ARG A 133 4.91 -3.01 -14.55
CA ARG A 133 3.47 -3.15 -14.83
C ARG A 133 3.19 -4.13 -15.97
N LYS A 134 3.86 -3.98 -17.11
CA LYS A 134 3.68 -4.90 -18.26
C LYS A 134 4.02 -6.35 -17.89
N GLU A 135 5.09 -6.54 -17.12
CA GLU A 135 5.46 -7.86 -16.62
C GLU A 135 4.39 -8.41 -15.66
N ALA A 136 3.89 -7.58 -14.74
CA ALA A 136 2.83 -7.94 -13.80
C ALA A 136 1.50 -8.30 -14.51
N GLU A 137 1.10 -7.56 -15.54
CA GLU A 137 -0.13 -7.79 -16.31
C GLU A 137 -0.18 -9.17 -16.96
N ALA A 138 0.98 -9.68 -17.42
CA ALA A 138 1.09 -11.03 -17.99
C ALA A 138 0.70 -12.15 -16.99
N PHE A 139 0.82 -11.88 -15.69
CA PHE A 139 0.40 -12.82 -14.63
C PHE A 139 -1.06 -12.63 -14.20
N LEU A 140 -1.66 -11.49 -14.51
CA LEU A 140 -3.07 -11.22 -14.21
C LEU A 140 -4.02 -11.80 -15.26
N THR A 141 -3.55 -12.00 -16.49
CA THR A 141 -4.34 -12.47 -17.65
C THR A 141 -4.26 -13.98 -17.93
N ASN A 142 -3.39 -14.72 -17.24
CA ASN A 142 -3.32 -16.18 -17.26
C ASN A 142 -4.02 -16.81 -16.04
#